data_AF-A0A9D6VIZ8-F1
#
_entry.id   AF-A0A9D6VIZ8-F1
#
_cell.length_a   1.000
_cell.length_b   1.000
_cell.length_c   1.000
_cell.angle_alpha   90.00
_cell.angle_beta   90.00
_cell.angle_gamma   90.00
#
_symmetry.space_group_name_H-M   'P 1'
#
loop_
_entity.id
_entity.type
_entity.pdbx_description
1 polymer ?
#
loop_
_entity_poly.entity_id
_entity_poly.type
_entity_poly.pdbx_seq_one_letter_code
_entity_poly.pdbx_strand_id
1 'polypeptide(L)' 'MSKMTKEEEMRWYEQSRKHWRSWGSWFSWGSPVGLGLFVLALAGAAWIIAQI' A
#
# COMPACT_ATOMS: atom_id res chain seq x y z
N MET A 1 -5.19 18.77 -23.84
CA MET A 1 -4.50 18.52 -22.56
C MET A 1 -3.22 19.36 -22.59
N SER A 2 -3.15 20.44 -21.81
CA SER A 2 -1.92 21.24 -21.74
C SER A 2 -0.80 20.37 -21.14
N LYS A 3 0.37 20.32 -21.78
CA LYS A 3 1.51 19.55 -21.24
C LYS A 3 2.00 20.24 -19.98
N MET A 4 2.10 19.51 -18.87
CA MET A 4 2.73 20.02 -17.65
C MET A 4 4.16 20.47 -17.95
N THR A 5 4.54 21.60 -17.39
CA THR A 5 5.93 22.07 -17.41
C THR A 5 6.79 21.15 -16.54
N LYS A 6 8.09 21.06 -16.83
CA LYS A 6 9.02 20.21 -16.07
C LYS A 6 9.04 20.52 -14.57
N GLU A 7 8.77 21.77 -14.22
CA GLU A 7 8.73 22.25 -12.83
C GLU A 7 7.47 21.76 -12.09
N GLU A 8 6.32 21.74 -12.78
CA GLU A 8 5.09 21.16 -12.26
C GLU A 8 5.22 19.64 -12.10
N GLU A 9 5.92 18.98 -13.03
CA GLU A 9 6.19 17.55 -12.99
C GLU A 9 7.06 17.16 -11.79
N MET A 10 8.12 17.93 -11.50
CA MET A 10 8.94 17.73 -10.31
C MET A 10 8.14 17.93 -9.02
N ARG A 11 7.32 18.99 -8.92
CA ARG A 11 6.48 19.22 -7.73
C ARG A 11 5.47 18.11 -7.52
N TRP A 12 4.83 17.65 -8.59
CA TRP A 12 3.88 16.54 -8.53
C TRP A 12 4.55 15.26 -8.06
N TYR A 13 5.74 14.95 -8.57
CA TYR A 13 6.52 13.78 -8.18
C TYR A 13 6.91 13.81 -6.70
N GLU A 14 7.33 14.98 -6.22
CA GLU A 14 7.76 15.18 -4.83
C GLU A 14 6.60 15.09 -3.84
N GLN A 15 5.44 15.65 -4.18
CA GLN A 15 4.21 15.55 -3.39
C GLN A 15 3.62 14.12 -3.40
N SER A 16 3.65 13.44 -4.54
CA SER A 16 3.10 12.09 -4.68
C SER A 16 3.88 11.05 -3.87
N ARG A 17 5.20 11.19 -3.77
CA ARG A 17 6.05 10.27 -2.99
C ARG A 17 5.84 10.34 -1.48
N LYS A 18 5.40 11.48 -0.93
CA LYS A 18 5.27 11.68 0.52
C LYS A 18 4.28 10.71 1.16
N HIS A 19 3.13 10.48 0.50
CA HIS A 19 2.08 9.58 1.00
C HIS A 19 2.26 8.14 0.51
N TRP A 20 2.98 7.91 -0.58
CA TRP A 20 3.25 6.57 -1.08
C TRP A 20 4.14 5.75 -0.15
N ARG A 21 5.09 6.42 0.53
CA ARG A 21 6.01 5.75 1.47
C ARG A 21 5.31 5.28 2.74
N SER A 22 4.24 5.94 3.18
CA SER A 22 3.47 5.53 4.36
C SER A 22 2.57 4.33 4.08
N TRP A 23 2.08 4.17 2.85
CA TRP A 23 1.41 2.93 2.41
C TRP A 23 2.34 1.73 2.46
N GLY A 24 3.59 1.93 2.02
CA GLY A 24 4.65 0.93 2.17
C GLY A 24 4.95 0.56 3.62
N SER A 25 4.63 1.39 4.62
CA SER A 25 4.81 1.08 6.05
C SER A 25 3.69 0.19 6.61
N TRP A 26 2.46 0.35 6.14
CA TRP A 26 1.33 -0.52 6.53
C TRP A 26 1.47 -1.92 5.92
N PHE A 27 2.03 -1.98 4.70
CA PHE A 27 2.35 -3.21 3.98
C PHE A 27 3.82 -3.64 4.11
N SER A 28 4.60 -2.98 4.97
CA SER A 28 5.96 -3.40 5.25
C SER A 28 5.88 -4.65 6.12
N TRP A 29 6.61 -5.69 5.74
CA TRP A 29 6.83 -6.89 6.54
C TRP A 29 7.49 -6.64 7.91
N GLY A 30 7.73 -5.37 8.30
CA GLY A 30 8.15 -4.96 9.63
C GLY A 30 7.03 -4.37 10.51
N SER A 31 5.80 -4.18 10.01
CA SER A 31 4.67 -3.67 10.80
C SER A 31 3.93 -4.82 11.50
N PRO A 32 3.98 -4.92 12.85
CA PRO A 32 3.35 -6.03 13.58
C PRO A 32 1.84 -6.10 13.35
N VAL A 33 1.19 -4.94 13.21
CA VAL A 33 -0.25 -4.83 13.01
C VAL A 33 -0.65 -5.27 11.59
N GLY A 34 0.08 -4.81 10.56
CA GLY A 34 -0.19 -5.18 9.18
C GLY A 34 0.00 -6.67 8.93
N LEU A 35 1.06 -7.25 9.48
CA LEU A 35 1.34 -8.69 9.41
C LEU A 35 0.29 -9.53 10.14
N GLY A 36 -0.13 -9.10 11.33
CA GLY A 36 -1.19 -9.79 12.07
C GLY A 36 -2.51 -9.85 11.30
N LEU A 37 -2.94 -8.71 10.74
CA LEU A 37 -4.15 -8.66 9.90
C LEU A 37 -4.01 -9.51 8.63
N PHE A 38 -2.84 -9.51 8.00
CA PHE A 38 -2.59 -10.33 6.80
C PHE A 38 -2.70 -11.84 7.08
N VAL A 39 -2.10 -12.31 8.17
CA VAL A 39 -2.18 -13.73 8.56
C VAL A 39 -3.60 -14.12 8.94
N LEU A 40 -4.33 -13.27 9.67
CA LEU A 40 -5.74 -13.50 10.00
C LEU A 40 -6.61 -13.57 8.74
N ALA A 41 -6.37 -12.69 7.76
CA ALA A 41 -7.08 -12.72 6.49
C ALA A 41 -6.80 -14.00 5.70
N LEU A 42 -5.54 -14.44 5.64
CA LEU A 42 -5.17 -15.72 5.02
C LEU A 42 -5.82 -16.91 5.71
N ALA A 43 -5.82 -16.94 7.04
CA ALA A 43 -6.45 -18.00 7.83
C ALA A 43 -7.96 -18.07 7.57
N GLY A 44 -8.64 -16.92 7.55
CA GLY A 44 -10.06 -16.83 7.24
C GLY A 44 -10.38 -17.31 5.81
N ALA A 45 -9.58 -16.92 4.83
CA ALA A 45 -9.75 -17.38 3.45
C ALA A 45 -9.56 -18.91 3.33
N ALA A 46 -8.51 -19.46 3.94
CA ALA A 46 -8.25 -20.89 3.96
C ALA A 46 -9.39 -21.67 4.65
N TRP A 47 -9.92 -21.15 5.75
CA TRP A 47 -11.09 -21.72 6.42
C TRP A 47 -12.28 -21.78 5.49
N ILE A 48 -12.65 -20.67 4.84
CA ILE A 48 -13.82 -20.61 3.95
C ILE A 48 -13.67 -21.64 2.82
N ILE A 49 -12.48 -21.72 2.19
CA ILE A 49 -12.20 -22.69 1.13
C ILE A 49 -12.35 -24.13 1.64
N ALA A 50 -11.89 -24.41 2.87
CA ALA A 50 -12.01 -25.74 3.47
C ALA A 50 -13.45 -26.16 3.83
N GLN A 51 -14.41 -25.24 3.80
CA GLN A 51 -15.84 -25.52 4.05
C GLN A 51 -16.66 -25.68 2.75
N ILE A 52 -16.04 -25.50 1.59
CA ILE A 52 -16.62 -25.77 0.26
C ILE A 52 -16.40 -27.25 -0.07
#